data_AF-A0A7X3RMN9-F1
#
_entry.id   AF-A0A7X3RMN9-F1
#
_cell.length_a   1.000
_cell.length_b   1.000
_cell.length_c   1.000
_cell.angle_alpha   90.00
_cell.angle_beta   90.00
_cell.angle_gamma   90.00
#
_symmetry.space_group_name_H-M   'P 1'
#
loop_
_entity.id
_entity.type
_entity.pdbx_description
1 polymer ?
#
loop_
_entity_poly.entity_id
_entity_poly.type
_entity_poly.pdbx_seq_one_letter_code
_entity_poly.pdbx_strand_id
1 'polypeptide(L)'
;MPLFDPNPLVLEAQSRVCTGPTQSRPLGNKSSDPQPQPVLDAILNTLQNKAHHPVSDIQMGSFFAAMRLRRNYPPKTTWSQAEINAFEQYTLLLQTHLSPDLQYIFGLKDHCPAESPDEQTIIASLKTILAGGHLTYDQTRLMCEAILTDSVRGSFKGAALIGQRMNLESYDEVRGYLHSTFAPERAHAVKVNNLTHFGQPYNGSTRYFKPTLFVAALRAALGRPTVLHGVDAMPPKWGVTDEQILNALNARTNLSLSEAAERLENPEIGFAYISQREYAPAAYAARDLRAHIGKRPPWSATEKAQQLFTCSGSNHIVIGYYHSGYEIPLLKIARETGFTSAVAIKGEEGTSHFSLRLGKPTDKTRNAINFSQGFRAHQTYACDINPATYGFHYTQNPRPNTVDAQTFAELGLAALSGEKGPVYDRIVLNAALTDYLLGFNADPQDAIQQTREAIDNGRALKHLRAYLSHT
;
A
#
# COMPACT_ATOMS: atom_id res chain seq x y z
N MET A 1 -23.37 -7.45 -3.95
CA MET A 1 -23.89 -6.61 -2.85
C MET A 1 -22.69 -6.17 -2.02
N PRO A 2 -22.60 -4.92 -1.57
CA PRO A 2 -21.59 -4.57 -0.56
C PRO A 2 -21.81 -5.48 0.64
N LEU A 3 -20.75 -6.09 1.14
CA LEU A 3 -20.82 -6.81 2.41
C LEU A 3 -21.25 -5.83 3.51
N PHE A 4 -21.97 -6.29 4.52
CA PHE A 4 -22.23 -5.49 5.73
C PHE A 4 -20.91 -4.97 6.29
N ASP A 5 -20.94 -3.84 7.01
CA ASP A 5 -19.75 -3.31 7.69
C ASP A 5 -19.05 -4.42 8.52
N PRO A 6 -17.71 -4.43 8.63
CA PRO A 6 -17.01 -5.43 9.43
C PRO A 6 -17.46 -5.39 10.90
N ASN A 7 -17.68 -6.54 11.52
CA ASN A 7 -17.99 -6.61 12.95
C ASN A 7 -16.86 -5.95 13.75
N PRO A 8 -17.15 -4.88 14.52
CA PRO A 8 -16.13 -4.04 15.14
C PRO A 8 -15.35 -4.78 16.25
N LEU A 9 -16.02 -5.66 16.99
CA LEU A 9 -15.39 -6.47 18.03
C LEU A 9 -14.36 -7.44 17.43
N VAL A 10 -14.73 -8.11 16.34
CA VAL A 10 -13.81 -9.02 15.64
C VAL A 10 -12.69 -8.24 14.96
N LEU A 11 -12.98 -7.06 14.39
CA LEU A 11 -11.97 -6.19 13.80
C LEU A 11 -10.94 -5.71 14.83
N GLU A 12 -11.39 -5.38 16.04
CA GLU A 12 -10.51 -5.02 17.16
C GLU A 12 -9.61 -6.20 17.56
N ALA A 13 -10.17 -7.41 17.63
CA ALA A 13 -9.40 -8.63 17.88
C ALA A 13 -8.36 -8.90 16.77
N GLN A 14 -8.76 -8.84 15.50
CA GLN A 14 -7.89 -8.97 14.33
C GLN A 14 -6.77 -7.92 14.35
N SER A 15 -7.05 -6.70 14.84
CA SER A 15 -6.05 -5.64 14.99
C SER A 15 -4.86 -6.05 15.89
N ARG A 16 -5.08 -7.03 16.78
CA ARG A 16 -4.09 -7.55 17.71
C ARG A 16 -3.45 -8.84 17.25
N VAL A 17 -4.24 -9.81 16.77
CA VAL A 17 -3.75 -11.17 16.53
C VAL A 17 -3.20 -11.37 15.11
N CYS A 18 -3.66 -10.59 14.12
CA CYS A 18 -3.34 -10.76 12.70
C CYS A 18 -2.13 -9.92 12.22
N THR A 19 -1.02 -9.88 12.97
CA THR A 19 0.14 -9.04 12.59
C THR A 19 1.39 -9.82 12.21
N GLY A 20 1.72 -10.92 12.90
CA GLY A 20 2.90 -11.75 12.61
C GLY A 20 3.69 -12.13 13.86
N PRO A 21 4.74 -12.97 13.73
CA PRO A 21 5.40 -13.68 14.82
C PRO A 21 6.07 -12.77 15.86
N THR A 22 6.41 -11.54 15.49
CA THR A 22 7.09 -10.58 16.38
C THR A 22 6.19 -9.47 16.90
N GLN A 23 5.01 -9.26 16.29
CA GLN A 23 4.14 -8.12 16.57
C GLN A 23 2.74 -8.50 17.05
N SER A 24 2.34 -9.77 16.93
CA SER A 24 1.02 -10.22 17.39
C SER A 24 0.88 -10.04 18.89
N ARG A 25 -0.25 -9.48 19.29
CA ARG A 25 -0.60 -9.22 20.68
C ARG A 25 -1.75 -10.15 21.07
N PRO A 26 -1.59 -10.98 22.10
CA PRO A 26 -2.67 -11.86 22.54
C PRO A 26 -3.90 -11.09 23.02
N LEU A 27 -5.06 -11.74 22.94
CA LEU A 27 -6.30 -11.28 23.55
C LEU A 27 -6.30 -11.57 25.06
N GLY A 28 -7.03 -10.78 25.85
CA GLY A 28 -7.24 -11.05 27.28
C GLY A 28 -5.99 -11.02 28.18
N ASN A 29 -4.84 -10.50 27.73
CA ASN A 29 -3.66 -10.33 28.60
C ASN A 29 -3.87 -9.24 29.66
N LYS A 30 -4.69 -8.25 29.34
CA LYS A 30 -5.12 -7.17 30.22
C LYS A 30 -6.64 -7.04 30.18
N SER A 31 -7.23 -6.48 31.23
CA SER A 31 -8.68 -6.21 31.27
C SER A 31 -9.14 -5.25 30.17
N SER A 32 -8.27 -4.34 29.73
CA SER A 32 -8.54 -3.41 28.62
C SER A 32 -8.31 -4.02 27.23
N ASP A 33 -7.85 -5.26 27.13
CA ASP A 33 -7.74 -5.96 25.85
C ASP A 33 -9.11 -6.54 25.45
N PRO A 34 -9.40 -6.68 24.14
CA PRO A 34 -10.51 -7.50 23.70
C PRO A 34 -10.39 -8.90 24.30
N GLN A 35 -11.49 -9.39 24.84
CA GLN A 35 -11.55 -10.72 25.45
C GLN A 35 -11.91 -11.76 24.39
N PRO A 36 -11.32 -12.97 24.43
CA PRO A 36 -11.56 -13.99 23.42
C PRO A 36 -13.00 -14.52 23.43
N GLN A 37 -13.63 -14.62 24.60
CA GLN A 37 -15.00 -15.15 24.72
C GLN A 37 -16.04 -14.32 23.93
N PRO A 38 -16.16 -12.98 24.11
CA PRO A 38 -17.07 -12.17 23.30
C PRO A 38 -16.87 -12.30 21.79
N VAL A 39 -15.61 -12.50 21.34
CA VAL A 39 -15.28 -12.71 19.92
C VAL A 39 -15.85 -14.04 19.43
N LEU A 40 -15.65 -15.12 20.19
CA LEU A 40 -16.21 -16.44 19.88
C LEU A 40 -17.74 -16.46 19.93
N ASP A 41 -18.34 -15.77 20.89
CA ASP A 41 -19.80 -15.60 20.98
C ASP A 41 -20.36 -14.87 19.75
N ALA A 42 -19.72 -13.79 19.30
CA ALA A 42 -20.14 -13.08 18.09
C ALA A 42 -20.09 -13.97 16.84
N ILE A 43 -19.04 -14.79 16.70
CA ILE A 43 -18.89 -15.76 15.62
C ILE A 43 -19.99 -16.83 15.69
N LEU A 44 -20.17 -17.47 16.85
CA LEU A 44 -21.17 -18.53 17.02
C LEU A 44 -22.60 -18.04 16.86
N ASN A 45 -22.90 -16.83 17.35
CA ASN A 45 -24.20 -16.19 17.13
C ASN A 45 -24.42 -15.92 15.64
N THR A 46 -23.39 -15.56 14.89
CA THR A 46 -23.50 -15.38 13.44
C THR A 46 -23.83 -16.69 12.74
N LEU A 47 -23.08 -17.76 13.04
CA LEU A 47 -23.27 -19.08 12.44
C LEU A 47 -24.62 -19.73 12.79
N GLN A 48 -25.24 -19.30 13.89
CA GLN A 48 -26.57 -19.73 14.31
C GLN A 48 -27.70 -18.77 13.85
N ASN A 49 -27.40 -17.77 13.02
CA ASN A 49 -28.35 -16.73 12.58
C ASN A 49 -29.02 -15.96 13.75
N LYS A 50 -28.27 -15.75 14.85
CA LYS A 50 -28.68 -15.03 16.06
C LYS A 50 -28.01 -13.66 16.21
N ALA A 51 -27.06 -13.31 15.36
CA ALA A 51 -26.29 -12.09 15.48
C ALA A 51 -27.05 -10.85 14.96
N HIS A 52 -27.15 -9.81 15.80
CA HIS A 52 -27.59 -8.48 15.36
C HIS A 52 -26.61 -7.81 14.40
N HIS A 53 -25.30 -8.05 14.61
CA HIS A 53 -24.22 -7.59 13.75
C HIS A 53 -23.36 -8.78 13.33
N PRO A 54 -23.69 -9.45 12.21
CA PRO A 54 -22.97 -10.63 11.76
C PRO A 54 -21.46 -10.41 11.60
N VAL A 55 -20.68 -11.44 11.84
CA VAL A 55 -19.24 -11.52 11.51
C VAL A 55 -19.12 -12.09 10.10
N SER A 56 -18.41 -11.42 9.19
CA SER A 56 -18.28 -11.95 7.82
C SER A 56 -17.38 -13.19 7.75
N ASP A 57 -17.56 -14.01 6.71
CA ASP A 57 -16.69 -15.17 6.44
C ASP A 57 -15.22 -14.76 6.33
N ILE A 58 -14.95 -13.58 5.75
CA ILE A 58 -13.60 -13.03 5.67
C ILE A 58 -13.02 -12.81 7.06
N GLN A 59 -13.78 -12.19 7.97
CA GLN A 59 -13.33 -11.97 9.34
C GLN A 59 -13.10 -13.28 10.07
N MET A 60 -14.01 -14.25 9.93
CA MET A 60 -13.88 -15.58 10.53
C MET A 60 -12.63 -16.31 10.02
N GLY A 61 -12.43 -16.37 8.70
CA GLY A 61 -11.26 -17.01 8.08
C GLY A 61 -9.94 -16.35 8.50
N SER A 62 -9.89 -15.02 8.49
CA SER A 62 -8.74 -14.25 8.98
C SER A 62 -8.43 -14.53 10.45
N PHE A 63 -9.45 -14.51 11.31
CA PHE A 63 -9.29 -14.74 12.74
C PHE A 63 -8.80 -16.18 13.02
N PHE A 64 -9.45 -17.19 12.46
CA PHE A 64 -9.08 -18.58 12.72
C PHE A 64 -7.72 -18.97 12.12
N ALA A 65 -7.34 -18.43 10.96
CA ALA A 65 -5.99 -18.59 10.42
C ALA A 65 -4.93 -18.03 11.37
N ALA A 66 -5.16 -16.82 11.89
CA ALA A 66 -4.27 -16.20 12.85
C ALA A 66 -4.17 -17.00 14.16
N MET A 67 -5.31 -17.47 14.68
CA MET A 67 -5.34 -18.31 15.89
C MET A 67 -4.59 -19.62 15.67
N ARG A 68 -4.75 -20.28 14.51
CA ARG A 68 -4.00 -21.50 14.20
C ARG A 68 -2.48 -21.26 14.17
N LEU A 69 -2.01 -20.27 13.41
CA LEU A 69 -0.58 -19.98 13.27
C LEU A 69 0.07 -19.62 14.60
N ARG A 70 -0.61 -18.81 15.42
CA ARG A 70 -0.08 -18.34 16.70
C ARG A 70 0.20 -19.44 17.71
N ARG A 71 -0.38 -20.64 17.59
CA ARG A 71 -0.07 -21.77 18.50
C ARG A 71 1.43 -22.10 18.50
N ASN A 72 2.11 -21.86 17.39
CA ASN A 72 3.53 -22.17 17.21
C ASN A 72 4.44 -20.94 17.34
N TYR A 73 3.89 -19.78 17.73
CA TYR A 73 4.67 -18.55 17.84
C TYR A 73 5.48 -18.49 19.15
N PRO A 74 6.47 -17.58 19.24
CA PRO A 74 7.21 -17.34 20.47
C PRO A 74 6.30 -16.92 21.65
N PRO A 75 6.74 -17.09 22.91
CA PRO A 75 5.92 -16.82 24.11
C PRO A 75 5.25 -15.44 24.18
N LYS A 76 5.87 -14.41 23.58
CA LYS A 76 5.31 -13.04 23.59
C LYS A 76 4.11 -12.86 22.65
N THR A 77 3.96 -13.72 21.66
CA THR A 77 3.01 -13.56 20.53
C THR A 77 2.14 -14.80 20.30
N THR A 78 2.42 -15.90 21.01
CA THR A 78 1.56 -17.10 21.11
C THR A 78 0.27 -16.83 21.90
N TRP A 79 -0.55 -17.86 22.12
CA TRP A 79 -1.81 -17.72 22.84
C TRP A 79 -1.62 -17.29 24.30
N SER A 80 -2.51 -16.42 24.79
CA SER A 80 -2.63 -16.12 26.21
C SER A 80 -3.38 -17.24 26.95
N GLN A 81 -3.30 -17.22 28.29
CA GLN A 81 -4.11 -18.13 29.11
C GLN A 81 -5.61 -17.91 28.90
N ALA A 82 -6.05 -16.66 28.71
CA ALA A 82 -7.45 -16.34 28.43
C ALA A 82 -7.90 -16.95 27.09
N GLU A 83 -7.04 -16.91 26.06
CA GLU A 83 -7.31 -17.55 24.77
C GLU A 83 -7.38 -19.08 24.93
N ILE A 84 -6.43 -19.70 25.63
CA ILE A 84 -6.45 -21.14 25.90
C ILE A 84 -7.76 -21.55 26.58
N ASN A 85 -8.10 -20.92 27.71
CA ASN A 85 -9.30 -21.24 28.48
C ASN A 85 -10.58 -21.07 27.64
N ALA A 86 -10.67 -19.99 26.86
CA ALA A 86 -11.83 -19.74 26.02
C ALA A 86 -11.94 -20.79 24.90
N PHE A 87 -10.86 -21.12 24.21
CA PHE A 87 -10.92 -22.12 23.14
C PHE A 87 -11.20 -23.53 23.69
N GLU A 88 -10.70 -23.88 24.88
CA GLU A 88 -11.05 -25.13 25.57
C GLU A 88 -12.55 -25.21 25.87
N GLN A 89 -13.10 -24.17 26.53
CA GLN A 89 -14.51 -24.08 26.88
C GLN A 89 -15.44 -24.18 25.65
N TYR A 90 -15.03 -23.59 24.52
CA TYR A 90 -15.86 -23.51 23.31
C TYR A 90 -15.63 -24.67 22.32
N THR A 91 -14.76 -25.64 22.64
CA THR A 91 -14.35 -26.71 21.72
C THR A 91 -15.53 -27.43 21.05
N LEU A 92 -16.51 -27.88 21.83
CA LEU A 92 -17.66 -28.63 21.31
C LEU A 92 -18.56 -27.77 20.42
N LEU A 93 -18.77 -26.50 20.81
CA LEU A 93 -19.57 -25.56 20.01
C LEU A 93 -18.90 -25.25 18.67
N LEU A 94 -17.58 -25.06 18.66
CA LEU A 94 -16.82 -24.82 17.44
C LEU A 94 -16.84 -26.05 16.52
N GLN A 95 -16.66 -27.25 17.04
CA GLN A 95 -16.76 -28.49 16.26
C GLN A 95 -18.15 -28.70 15.65
N THR A 96 -19.19 -28.28 16.36
CA THR A 96 -20.59 -28.44 15.95
C THR A 96 -21.01 -27.39 14.92
N HIS A 97 -20.62 -26.13 15.11
CA HIS A 97 -21.20 -24.99 14.37
C HIS A 97 -20.28 -24.39 13.30
N LEU A 98 -18.96 -24.59 13.35
CA LEU A 98 -18.08 -24.10 12.27
C LEU A 98 -18.41 -24.84 10.96
N SER A 99 -18.46 -24.10 9.86
CA SER A 99 -18.59 -24.66 8.51
C SER A 99 -17.34 -25.48 8.13
N PRO A 100 -17.41 -26.40 7.13
CA PRO A 100 -16.29 -27.27 6.77
C PRO A 100 -14.98 -26.53 6.43
N ASP A 101 -15.07 -25.39 5.76
CA ASP A 101 -13.95 -24.49 5.44
C ASP A 101 -13.33 -23.87 6.70
N LEU A 102 -14.12 -23.38 7.64
CA LEU A 102 -13.62 -22.82 8.91
C LEU A 102 -13.02 -23.91 9.81
N GLN A 103 -13.61 -25.11 9.83
CA GLN A 103 -13.02 -26.27 10.51
C GLN A 103 -11.66 -26.62 9.93
N TYR A 104 -11.51 -26.60 8.61
CA TYR A 104 -10.22 -26.82 7.94
C TYR A 104 -9.22 -25.71 8.25
N ILE A 105 -9.61 -24.44 8.13
CA ILE A 105 -8.74 -23.29 8.43
C ILE A 105 -8.23 -23.36 9.87
N PHE A 106 -9.09 -23.62 10.85
CA PHE A 106 -8.72 -23.70 12.27
C PHE A 106 -7.94 -24.97 12.65
N GLY A 107 -8.00 -26.02 11.81
CA GLY A 107 -7.32 -27.29 12.04
C GLY A 107 -8.13 -28.30 12.86
N LEU A 108 -9.46 -28.27 12.77
CA LEU A 108 -10.35 -29.33 13.29
C LEU A 108 -10.59 -30.44 12.25
N LYS A 109 -10.34 -30.15 10.96
CA LYS A 109 -10.37 -31.11 9.86
C LYS A 109 -9.12 -30.96 9.00
N ASP A 110 -8.64 -32.08 8.45
CA ASP A 110 -7.48 -32.09 7.57
C ASP A 110 -7.81 -31.78 6.10
N HIS A 111 -9.08 -31.86 5.73
CA HIS A 111 -9.56 -31.75 4.35
C HIS A 111 -10.81 -30.88 4.27
N CYS A 112 -10.91 -30.10 3.19
CA CYS A 112 -12.12 -29.39 2.78
C CYS A 112 -12.30 -29.57 1.26
N PRO A 113 -13.47 -29.99 0.77
CA PRO A 113 -13.72 -30.07 -0.66
C PRO A 113 -13.76 -28.66 -1.27
N ALA A 114 -13.10 -28.50 -2.42
CA ALA A 114 -13.19 -27.29 -3.22
C ALA A 114 -14.52 -27.24 -3.97
N GLU A 115 -15.12 -26.06 -4.08
CA GLU A 115 -16.35 -25.83 -4.84
C GLU A 115 -16.04 -25.27 -6.25
N SER A 116 -14.79 -24.87 -6.51
CA SER A 116 -14.31 -24.36 -7.79
C SER A 116 -12.81 -24.65 -8.00
N PRO A 117 -12.28 -24.56 -9.24
CA PRO A 117 -10.84 -24.65 -9.51
C PRO A 117 -10.02 -23.58 -8.77
N ASP A 118 -10.59 -22.38 -8.61
CA ASP A 118 -9.96 -21.29 -7.84
C ASP A 118 -9.83 -21.66 -6.36
N GLU A 119 -10.88 -22.27 -5.78
CA GLU A 119 -10.81 -22.78 -4.41
C GLU A 119 -9.83 -23.92 -4.26
N GLN A 120 -9.72 -24.82 -5.24
CA GLN A 120 -8.73 -25.89 -5.21
C GLN A 120 -7.31 -25.30 -5.14
N THR A 121 -7.04 -24.25 -5.93
CA THR A 121 -5.76 -23.52 -5.91
C THR A 121 -5.49 -22.91 -4.53
N ILE A 122 -6.49 -22.26 -3.91
CA ILE A 122 -6.32 -21.63 -2.60
C ILE A 122 -6.18 -22.65 -1.49
N ILE A 123 -6.95 -23.75 -1.50
CA ILE A 123 -6.83 -24.83 -0.50
C ILE A 123 -5.45 -25.48 -0.57
N ALA A 124 -4.92 -25.71 -1.78
CA ALA A 124 -3.56 -26.21 -1.97
C ALA A 124 -2.51 -25.26 -1.35
N SER A 125 -2.65 -23.95 -1.59
CA SER A 125 -1.77 -22.93 -1.00
C SER A 125 -1.92 -22.82 0.53
N LEU A 126 -3.14 -22.93 1.05
CA LEU A 126 -3.43 -22.85 2.48
C LEU A 126 -2.74 -23.96 3.28
N LYS A 127 -2.53 -25.14 2.69
CA LYS A 127 -1.77 -26.21 3.33
C LYS A 127 -0.36 -25.76 3.73
N THR A 128 0.32 -25.03 2.85
CA THR A 128 1.66 -24.48 3.12
C THR A 128 1.57 -23.27 4.05
N ILE A 129 0.65 -22.35 3.79
CA ILE A 129 0.49 -21.11 4.56
C ILE A 129 0.21 -21.40 6.03
N LEU A 130 -0.77 -22.27 6.32
CA LEU A 130 -1.19 -22.58 7.69
C LEU A 130 -0.19 -23.47 8.45
N ALA A 131 0.84 -23.98 7.76
CA ALA A 131 2.01 -24.62 8.35
C ALA A 131 3.16 -23.64 8.63
N GLY A 132 2.99 -22.34 8.35
CA GLY A 132 4.02 -21.32 8.51
C GLY A 132 5.02 -21.26 7.37
N GLY A 133 4.74 -21.90 6.22
CA GLY A 133 5.63 -21.95 5.06
C GLY A 133 5.41 -20.83 4.06
N HIS A 134 6.33 -20.75 3.09
CA HIS A 134 6.28 -19.84 1.95
C HIS A 134 5.89 -20.57 0.66
N LEU A 135 5.15 -19.89 -0.19
CA LEU A 135 4.78 -20.31 -1.53
C LEU A 135 5.88 -19.95 -2.53
N THR A 136 5.94 -20.67 -3.64
CA THR A 136 6.74 -20.26 -4.80
C THR A 136 6.10 -19.05 -5.50
N TYR A 137 6.84 -18.45 -6.44
CA TYR A 137 6.32 -17.37 -7.29
C TYR A 137 5.02 -17.76 -8.01
N ASP A 138 4.99 -18.91 -8.68
CA ASP A 138 3.82 -19.37 -9.46
C ASP A 138 2.63 -19.68 -8.55
N GLN A 139 2.87 -20.35 -7.42
CA GLN A 139 1.83 -20.62 -6.43
C GLN A 139 1.22 -19.33 -5.88
N THR A 140 2.05 -18.33 -5.58
CA THR A 140 1.59 -17.04 -5.07
C THR A 140 0.77 -16.30 -6.11
N ARG A 141 1.26 -16.26 -7.36
CA ARG A 141 0.56 -15.61 -8.46
C ARG A 141 -0.82 -16.23 -8.68
N LEU A 142 -0.90 -17.55 -8.86
CA LEU A 142 -2.15 -18.26 -9.10
C LEU A 142 -3.13 -18.13 -7.92
N MET A 143 -2.62 -18.25 -6.69
CA MET A 143 -3.45 -18.04 -5.50
C MET A 143 -4.00 -16.61 -5.45
N CYS A 144 -3.18 -15.60 -5.74
CA CYS A 144 -3.62 -14.21 -5.70
C CYS A 144 -4.63 -13.92 -6.82
N GLU A 145 -4.40 -14.42 -8.05
CA GLU A 145 -5.38 -14.34 -9.14
C GLU A 145 -6.72 -14.97 -8.73
N ALA A 146 -6.72 -16.16 -8.10
CA ALA A 146 -7.91 -16.81 -7.56
C ALA A 146 -8.58 -16.01 -6.41
N ILE A 147 -7.82 -15.35 -5.53
CA ILE A 147 -8.39 -14.50 -4.47
C ILE A 147 -9.18 -13.31 -5.05
N LEU A 148 -8.74 -12.81 -6.20
CA LEU A 148 -9.32 -11.66 -6.88
C LEU A 148 -10.58 -12.00 -7.70
N THR A 149 -10.95 -13.28 -7.83
CA THR A 149 -12.22 -13.70 -8.46
C THR A 149 -13.37 -13.75 -7.44
N ASP A 150 -14.62 -13.76 -7.89
CA ASP A 150 -15.79 -13.91 -7.01
C ASP A 150 -16.15 -15.38 -6.70
N SER A 151 -15.43 -16.35 -7.27
CA SER A 151 -15.68 -17.81 -7.19
C SER A 151 -15.09 -18.51 -5.96
N VAL A 152 -14.65 -17.75 -4.97
CA VAL A 152 -13.96 -18.25 -3.77
C VAL A 152 -14.66 -17.74 -2.51
N ARG A 153 -14.95 -18.65 -1.58
CA ARG A 153 -15.49 -18.32 -0.26
C ARG A 153 -14.63 -17.30 0.49
N GLY A 154 -15.30 -16.34 1.14
CA GLY A 154 -14.64 -15.25 1.86
C GLY A 154 -13.69 -15.71 2.96
N SER A 155 -14.01 -16.83 3.62
CA SER A 155 -13.17 -17.46 4.65
C SER A 155 -11.80 -17.86 4.14
N PHE A 156 -11.70 -18.48 2.96
CA PHE A 156 -10.43 -18.83 2.35
C PHE A 156 -9.63 -17.60 1.93
N LYS A 157 -10.28 -16.58 1.36
CA LYS A 157 -9.62 -15.29 1.05
C LYS A 157 -9.03 -14.66 2.31
N GLY A 158 -9.84 -14.55 3.37
CA GLY A 158 -9.41 -13.99 4.65
C GLY A 158 -8.27 -14.79 5.29
N ALA A 159 -8.32 -16.12 5.24
CA ALA A 159 -7.31 -17.01 5.78
C ALA A 159 -5.99 -16.94 5.01
N ALA A 160 -6.03 -16.97 3.68
CA ALA A 160 -4.84 -16.95 2.84
C ALA A 160 -4.05 -15.65 3.01
N LEU A 161 -4.73 -14.49 2.98
CA LEU A 161 -4.09 -13.18 3.09
C LEU A 161 -3.50 -12.90 4.47
N ILE A 162 -4.24 -13.24 5.52
CA ILE A 162 -3.74 -13.07 6.88
C ILE A 162 -2.64 -14.09 7.17
N GLY A 163 -2.79 -15.34 6.74
CA GLY A 163 -1.76 -16.35 6.92
C GLY A 163 -0.45 -15.96 6.26
N GLN A 164 -0.49 -15.54 4.99
CA GLN A 164 0.68 -15.04 4.25
C GLN A 164 1.33 -13.84 4.92
N ARG A 165 0.54 -12.83 5.28
CA ARG A 165 1.02 -11.66 6.04
C ARG A 165 1.73 -12.08 7.33
N MET A 166 1.18 -13.07 8.01
CA MET A 166 1.69 -13.58 9.28
C MET A 166 2.96 -14.41 9.12
N ASN A 167 3.19 -15.04 7.98
CA ASN A 167 4.44 -15.75 7.70
C ASN A 167 5.59 -14.81 7.30
N LEU A 168 5.29 -13.54 6.97
CA LEU A 168 6.19 -12.54 6.38
C LEU A 168 6.60 -12.93 4.95
N GLU A 169 6.34 -12.09 3.97
CA GLU A 169 6.50 -12.48 2.58
C GLU A 169 7.98 -12.73 2.20
N SER A 170 8.23 -13.86 1.52
CA SER A 170 9.47 -14.13 0.81
C SER A 170 9.56 -13.30 -0.48
N TYR A 171 10.75 -13.22 -1.08
CA TYR A 171 10.93 -12.46 -2.32
C TYR A 171 10.08 -12.97 -3.49
N ASP A 172 9.93 -14.29 -3.60
CA ASP A 172 9.13 -14.93 -4.66
C ASP A 172 7.64 -14.59 -4.49
N GLU A 173 7.16 -14.58 -3.24
CA GLU A 173 5.79 -14.16 -2.91
C GLU A 173 5.56 -12.69 -3.25
N VAL A 174 6.47 -11.80 -2.84
CA VAL A 174 6.41 -10.35 -3.17
C VAL A 174 6.26 -10.15 -4.69
N ARG A 175 7.06 -10.84 -5.49
CA ARG A 175 6.94 -10.79 -6.96
C ARG A 175 5.61 -11.36 -7.47
N GLY A 176 5.20 -12.53 -6.97
CA GLY A 176 3.96 -13.18 -7.39
C GLY A 176 2.74 -12.28 -7.15
N TYR A 177 2.70 -11.61 -6.00
CA TYR A 177 1.67 -10.62 -5.67
C TYR A 177 1.67 -9.43 -6.64
N LEU A 178 2.85 -8.85 -6.94
CA LEU A 178 2.93 -7.73 -7.89
C LEU A 178 2.34 -8.12 -9.24
N HIS A 179 2.81 -9.22 -9.81
CA HIS A 179 2.46 -9.64 -11.17
C HIS A 179 1.03 -10.17 -11.31
N SER A 180 0.43 -10.69 -10.22
CA SER A 180 -0.98 -11.10 -10.21
C SER A 180 -1.97 -9.94 -10.45
N THR A 181 -1.59 -8.71 -10.06
CA THR A 181 -2.47 -7.54 -10.23
C THR A 181 -2.22 -6.83 -11.56
N PHE A 182 -0.97 -6.77 -12.00
CA PHE A 182 -0.57 -6.25 -13.30
C PHE A 182 0.74 -6.90 -13.73
N ALA A 183 0.67 -7.71 -14.79
CA ALA A 183 1.82 -8.44 -15.29
C ALA A 183 2.76 -7.51 -16.10
N PRO A 184 4.10 -7.67 -16.02
CA PRO A 184 5.06 -6.78 -16.71
C PRO A 184 4.82 -6.66 -18.21
N GLU A 185 4.33 -7.72 -18.86
CA GLU A 185 4.07 -7.78 -20.29
C GLU A 185 2.89 -6.87 -20.72
N ARG A 186 2.09 -6.40 -19.76
CA ARG A 186 0.97 -5.47 -19.98
C ARG A 186 1.39 -4.00 -19.97
N ALA A 187 2.65 -3.69 -19.64
CA ALA A 187 3.14 -2.31 -19.59
C ALA A 187 3.01 -1.64 -20.98
N HIS A 188 2.35 -0.49 -21.02
CA HIS A 188 2.09 0.21 -22.27
C HIS A 188 3.30 1.08 -22.69
N ALA A 189 3.73 0.99 -23.94
CA ALA A 189 4.85 1.78 -24.44
C ALA A 189 4.42 3.23 -24.71
N VAL A 190 5.22 4.20 -24.28
CA VAL A 190 5.01 5.64 -24.52
C VAL A 190 6.22 6.29 -25.21
N LYS A 191 5.95 7.29 -26.04
CA LYS A 191 6.92 8.00 -26.89
C LYS A 191 7.55 9.20 -26.17
N VAL A 192 8.18 8.95 -25.03
CA VAL A 192 8.97 9.93 -24.28
C VAL A 192 10.40 9.43 -24.07
N ASN A 193 11.35 10.34 -23.81
CA ASN A 193 12.75 9.97 -23.61
C ASN A 193 13.07 9.52 -22.18
N ASN A 194 12.24 9.88 -21.21
CA ASN A 194 12.33 9.44 -19.83
C ASN A 194 10.94 9.33 -19.22
N LEU A 195 10.78 8.46 -18.23
CA LEU A 195 9.51 8.27 -17.53
C LEU A 195 9.75 7.90 -16.07
N THR A 196 9.00 8.51 -15.15
CA THR A 196 9.10 8.17 -13.73
C THR A 196 7.77 7.77 -13.13
N HIS A 197 7.70 6.58 -12.51
CA HIS A 197 6.56 6.14 -11.72
C HIS A 197 6.71 6.54 -10.26
N PHE A 198 5.65 7.13 -9.69
CA PHE A 198 5.58 7.40 -8.25
C PHE A 198 4.65 6.40 -7.56
N GLY A 199 5.29 5.43 -6.90
CA GLY A 199 4.69 4.43 -6.06
C GLY A 199 4.35 4.92 -4.65
N GLN A 200 3.15 5.47 -4.46
CA GLN A 200 2.64 5.84 -3.14
C GLN A 200 1.88 4.69 -2.48
N PRO A 201 1.80 4.64 -1.14
CA PRO A 201 0.79 3.85 -0.45
C PRO A 201 -0.63 4.29 -0.80
N TYR A 202 -1.53 3.33 -1.02
CA TYR A 202 -2.89 3.60 -1.53
C TYR A 202 -3.89 4.03 -0.45
N ASN A 203 -3.59 3.83 0.83
CA ASN A 203 -4.43 4.18 1.98
C ASN A 203 -4.36 5.65 2.43
N GLY A 204 -3.74 6.51 1.61
CA GLY A 204 -3.79 7.97 1.75
C GLY A 204 -3.05 8.56 2.97
N SER A 205 -3.10 9.89 3.05
CA SER A 205 -2.54 10.68 4.14
C SER A 205 -3.61 11.05 5.18
N THR A 206 -3.30 10.95 6.46
CA THR A 206 -4.25 11.31 7.53
C THR A 206 -3.76 12.46 8.40
N ARG A 207 -2.54 12.97 8.16
CA ARG A 207 -1.94 14.02 8.99
C ARG A 207 -1.19 15.11 8.23
N TYR A 208 -0.68 14.80 7.04
CA TYR A 208 0.26 15.70 6.34
C TYR A 208 -0.18 15.99 4.92
N PHE A 209 0.17 17.17 4.42
CA PHE A 209 -0.05 17.54 3.02
C PHE A 209 0.61 16.52 2.08
N LYS A 210 -0.10 16.13 1.02
CA LYS A 210 0.32 15.13 0.04
C LYS A 210 0.76 15.80 -1.27
N PRO A 211 2.08 15.98 -1.51
CA PRO A 211 2.57 16.78 -2.62
C PRO A 211 2.64 16.06 -3.98
N THR A 212 2.31 14.76 -4.07
CA THR A 212 2.62 13.93 -5.26
C THR A 212 2.10 14.52 -6.57
N LEU A 213 0.82 14.93 -6.59
CA LEU A 213 0.19 15.53 -7.77
C LEU A 213 0.93 16.79 -8.24
N PHE A 214 1.25 17.68 -7.30
CA PHE A 214 1.91 18.95 -7.59
C PHE A 214 3.38 18.76 -7.97
N VAL A 215 4.06 17.76 -7.38
CA VAL A 215 5.40 17.32 -7.79
C VAL A 215 5.38 16.76 -9.21
N ALA A 216 4.36 16.01 -9.61
CA ALA A 216 4.25 15.50 -10.99
C ALA A 216 4.09 16.63 -12.01
N ALA A 217 3.22 17.61 -11.74
CA ALA A 217 3.05 18.78 -12.60
C ALA A 217 4.34 19.62 -12.71
N LEU A 218 5.04 19.81 -11.59
CA LEU A 218 6.32 20.49 -11.55
C LEU A 218 7.42 19.76 -12.31
N ARG A 219 7.50 18.44 -12.17
CA ARG A 219 8.43 17.61 -12.95
C ARG A 219 8.12 17.64 -14.44
N ALA A 220 6.84 17.62 -14.81
CA ALA A 220 6.43 17.79 -16.21
C ALA A 220 6.91 19.12 -16.80
N ALA A 221 6.83 20.22 -16.02
CA ALA A 221 7.38 21.53 -16.41
C ALA A 221 8.91 21.56 -16.57
N LEU A 222 9.62 20.54 -16.07
CA LEU A 222 11.05 20.32 -16.24
C LEU A 222 11.36 19.29 -17.35
N GLY A 223 10.37 18.87 -18.13
CA GLY A 223 10.53 17.87 -19.21
C GLY A 223 10.72 16.43 -18.69
N ARG A 224 10.16 16.12 -17.51
CA ARG A 224 10.32 14.83 -16.81
C ARG A 224 8.95 14.14 -16.65
N PRO A 225 8.47 13.41 -17.67
CA PRO A 225 7.16 12.77 -17.65
C PRO A 225 6.96 11.87 -16.44
N THR A 226 5.80 12.02 -15.78
CA THR A 226 5.54 11.38 -14.47
C THR A 226 4.23 10.61 -14.47
N VAL A 227 4.29 9.35 -14.03
CA VAL A 227 3.13 8.47 -13.85
C VAL A 227 2.78 8.41 -12.36
N LEU A 228 1.54 8.76 -12.04
CA LEU A 228 0.92 8.53 -10.75
C LEU A 228 -0.08 7.38 -10.88
N HIS A 229 -0.20 6.57 -9.84
CA HIS A 229 -1.23 5.54 -9.78
C HIS A 229 -1.71 5.34 -8.34
N GLY A 230 -2.98 4.99 -8.18
CA GLY A 230 -3.61 4.95 -6.86
C GLY A 230 -5.05 4.52 -6.90
N VAL A 231 -5.81 5.02 -5.92
CA VAL A 231 -7.24 4.77 -5.73
C VAL A 231 -7.92 6.00 -5.13
N ASP A 232 -9.24 6.04 -5.21
CA ASP A 232 -10.17 6.97 -4.56
C ASP A 232 -10.16 6.84 -3.03
N ALA A 233 -10.14 5.62 -2.50
CA ALA A 233 -10.17 5.34 -1.07
C ALA A 233 -9.67 3.93 -0.78
N MET A 234 -9.00 3.73 0.36
CA MET A 234 -8.47 2.41 0.72
C MET A 234 -8.34 2.20 2.25
N PRO A 235 -8.85 1.07 2.79
CA PRO A 235 -8.60 0.66 4.17
C PRO A 235 -7.11 0.46 4.49
N PRO A 236 -6.71 0.44 5.77
CA PRO A 236 -7.53 0.69 6.96
C PRO A 236 -7.55 2.18 7.38
N LYS A 237 -6.85 3.05 6.65
CA LYS A 237 -6.66 4.45 7.07
C LYS A 237 -7.71 5.40 6.52
N TRP A 238 -8.21 5.16 5.30
CA TRP A 238 -9.14 6.08 4.64
C TRP A 238 -8.62 7.53 4.56
N GLY A 239 -7.30 7.68 4.35
CA GLY A 239 -6.68 9.00 4.24
C GLY A 239 -6.88 9.63 2.86
N VAL A 240 -6.50 10.90 2.75
CA VAL A 240 -6.56 11.69 1.50
C VAL A 240 -5.64 11.07 0.44
N THR A 241 -6.21 10.65 -0.70
CA THR A 241 -5.49 10.07 -1.85
C THR A 241 -5.21 11.10 -2.95
N ASP A 242 -4.32 10.78 -3.90
CA ASP A 242 -4.10 11.66 -5.07
C ASP A 242 -5.38 11.76 -5.93
N GLU A 243 -6.18 10.69 -6.01
CA GLU A 243 -7.46 10.69 -6.74
C GLU A 243 -8.48 11.65 -6.12
N GLN A 244 -8.57 11.68 -4.78
CA GLN A 244 -9.48 12.62 -4.10
C GLN A 244 -9.08 14.08 -4.34
N ILE A 245 -7.78 14.39 -4.35
CA ILE A 245 -7.28 15.74 -4.66
C ILE A 245 -7.62 16.09 -6.12
N LEU A 246 -7.44 15.15 -7.05
CA LEU A 246 -7.82 15.33 -8.46
C LEU A 246 -9.32 15.58 -8.61
N ASN A 247 -10.17 14.83 -7.92
CA ASN A 247 -11.62 15.03 -7.91
C ASN A 247 -12.00 16.42 -7.35
N ALA A 248 -11.35 16.88 -6.28
CA ALA A 248 -11.55 18.22 -5.73
C ALA A 248 -11.14 19.33 -6.73
N LEU A 249 -10.22 19.03 -7.66
CA LEU A 249 -9.81 19.89 -8.76
C LEU A 249 -10.67 19.70 -10.03
N ASN A 250 -11.73 18.90 -9.98
CA ASN A 250 -12.60 18.53 -11.10
C ASN A 250 -11.86 17.83 -12.26
N ALA A 251 -10.77 17.11 -11.96
CA ALA A 251 -10.05 16.33 -12.95
C ALA A 251 -10.76 15.00 -13.25
N ARG A 252 -10.62 14.51 -14.48
CA ARG A 252 -11.07 13.16 -14.84
C ARG A 252 -10.10 12.10 -14.30
N THR A 253 -10.58 11.13 -13.51
CA THR A 253 -9.76 10.08 -12.88
C THR A 253 -9.97 8.66 -13.44
N ASN A 254 -10.91 8.50 -14.37
CA ASN A 254 -11.21 7.24 -15.08
C ASN A 254 -10.54 7.19 -16.46
N LEU A 255 -9.24 7.50 -16.51
CA LEU A 255 -8.45 7.43 -17.74
C LEU A 255 -8.08 5.96 -18.03
N SER A 256 -8.36 5.52 -19.25
CA SER A 256 -7.77 4.29 -19.78
C SER A 256 -6.24 4.42 -19.90
N LEU A 257 -5.54 3.29 -20.04
CA LEU A 257 -4.08 3.32 -20.25
C LEU A 257 -3.71 4.08 -21.54
N SER A 258 -4.54 4.02 -22.59
CA SER A 258 -4.31 4.75 -23.84
C SER A 258 -4.46 6.27 -23.64
N GLU A 259 -5.52 6.72 -22.98
CA GLU A 259 -5.71 8.16 -22.71
C GLU A 259 -4.62 8.69 -21.78
N ALA A 260 -4.18 7.89 -20.81
CA ALA A 260 -3.05 8.24 -19.95
C ALA A 260 -1.73 8.33 -20.73
N ALA A 261 -1.49 7.45 -21.70
CA ALA A 261 -0.35 7.54 -22.62
C ALA A 261 -0.35 8.87 -23.39
N GLU A 262 -1.50 9.27 -23.94
CA GLU A 262 -1.64 10.57 -24.63
C GLU A 262 -1.30 11.75 -23.70
N ARG A 263 -1.62 11.67 -22.40
CA ARG A 263 -1.28 12.72 -21.43
C ARG A 263 0.22 12.79 -21.15
N LEU A 264 0.86 11.63 -21.08
CA LEU A 264 2.30 11.51 -20.85
C LEU A 264 3.10 12.03 -22.06
N GLU A 265 2.63 11.75 -23.27
CA GLU A 265 3.27 12.16 -24.52
C GLU A 265 3.02 13.63 -24.88
N ASN A 266 1.97 14.25 -24.34
CA ASN A 266 1.68 15.67 -24.57
C ASN A 266 2.66 16.57 -23.78
N PRO A 267 3.52 17.36 -24.45
CA PRO A 267 4.52 18.19 -23.79
C PRO A 267 3.94 19.34 -22.96
N GLU A 268 2.69 19.75 -23.18
CA GLU A 268 2.00 20.74 -22.35
C GLU A 268 1.42 20.14 -21.07
N ILE A 269 1.31 18.81 -20.99
CA ILE A 269 0.80 18.07 -19.83
C ILE A 269 1.94 17.35 -19.13
N GLY A 270 2.51 16.30 -19.73
CA GLY A 270 3.68 15.58 -19.24
C GLY A 270 3.48 14.79 -17.94
N PHE A 271 2.25 14.51 -17.52
CA PHE A 271 1.99 13.55 -16.43
C PHE A 271 0.60 12.92 -16.58
N ALA A 272 0.42 11.77 -15.95
CA ALA A 272 -0.88 11.08 -15.89
C ALA A 272 -1.11 10.44 -14.54
N TYR A 273 -2.37 10.46 -14.09
CA TYR A 273 -2.86 9.65 -12.99
C TYR A 273 -3.71 8.49 -13.53
N ILE A 274 -3.47 7.27 -13.03
CA ILE A 274 -4.21 6.07 -13.41
C ILE A 274 -4.76 5.41 -12.15
N SER A 275 -6.08 5.33 -12.05
CA SER A 275 -6.73 4.65 -10.94
C SER A 275 -6.65 3.11 -11.09
N GLN A 276 -6.52 2.40 -9.97
CA GLN A 276 -6.48 0.93 -9.93
C GLN A 276 -7.71 0.29 -10.55
N ARG A 277 -8.85 0.98 -10.52
CA ARG A 277 -10.08 0.56 -11.20
C ARG A 277 -9.91 0.39 -12.72
N GLU A 278 -8.97 1.10 -13.34
CA GLU A 278 -8.76 1.05 -14.80
C GLU A 278 -7.71 -0.01 -15.20
N TYR A 279 -6.63 -0.17 -14.43
CA TYR A 279 -5.55 -1.11 -14.80
C TYR A 279 -5.65 -2.48 -14.12
N ALA A 280 -6.30 -2.57 -12.95
CA ALA A 280 -6.46 -3.80 -12.16
C ALA A 280 -7.82 -3.83 -11.42
N PRO A 281 -8.95 -3.89 -12.15
CA PRO A 281 -10.30 -3.77 -11.59
C PRO A 281 -10.61 -4.80 -10.49
N ALA A 282 -10.12 -6.03 -10.62
CA ALA A 282 -10.32 -7.05 -9.59
C ALA A 282 -9.58 -6.74 -8.28
N ALA A 283 -8.36 -6.20 -8.37
CA ALA A 283 -7.60 -5.74 -7.19
C ALA A 283 -8.25 -4.52 -6.50
N TYR A 284 -8.89 -3.66 -7.30
CA TYR A 284 -9.70 -2.55 -6.81
C TYR A 284 -11.01 -3.02 -6.14
N ALA A 285 -11.67 -4.04 -6.71
CA ALA A 285 -12.87 -4.65 -6.12
C ALA A 285 -12.58 -5.30 -4.76
N ALA A 286 -11.34 -5.76 -4.53
CA ALA A 286 -10.91 -6.33 -3.26
C ALA A 286 -10.78 -5.31 -2.09
N ARG A 287 -11.26 -4.07 -2.22
CA ARG A 287 -11.30 -3.08 -1.12
C ARG A 287 -12.18 -3.54 0.05
N ASP A 288 -13.33 -4.13 -0.23
CA ASP A 288 -14.23 -4.65 0.82
C ASP A 288 -13.57 -5.80 1.58
N LEU A 289 -12.86 -6.68 0.86
CA LEU A 289 -12.01 -7.72 1.45
C LEU A 289 -10.98 -7.10 2.41
N ARG A 290 -10.31 -6.02 2.00
CA ARG A 290 -9.34 -5.30 2.85
C ARG A 290 -9.98 -4.69 4.11
N ALA A 291 -11.22 -4.23 4.03
CA ALA A 291 -11.95 -3.69 5.17
C ALA A 291 -12.21 -4.78 6.22
N HIS A 292 -12.67 -5.97 5.78
CA HIS A 292 -12.94 -7.09 6.68
C HIS A 292 -11.68 -7.75 7.27
N ILE A 293 -10.56 -7.80 6.56
CA ILE A 293 -9.31 -8.31 7.17
C ILE A 293 -8.69 -7.31 8.17
N GLY A 294 -9.01 -6.01 8.06
CA GLY A 294 -8.54 -4.96 8.98
C GLY A 294 -7.04 -4.69 8.97
N LYS A 295 -6.31 -5.29 8.04
CA LYS A 295 -4.85 -5.22 7.88
C LYS A 295 -4.49 -4.99 6.42
N ARG A 296 -3.26 -4.52 6.17
CA ARG A 296 -2.75 -4.46 4.80
C ARG A 296 -2.50 -5.88 4.30
N PRO A 297 -3.11 -6.32 3.20
CA PRO A 297 -2.77 -7.61 2.60
C PRO A 297 -1.33 -7.57 2.07
N PRO A 298 -0.70 -8.74 1.84
CA PRO A 298 0.66 -8.84 1.31
C PRO A 298 0.93 -7.96 0.08
N TRP A 299 0.04 -7.99 -0.93
CA TRP A 299 0.21 -7.20 -2.15
C TRP A 299 0.12 -5.67 -1.93
N SER A 300 -0.37 -5.18 -0.77
CA SER A 300 -0.33 -3.75 -0.48
C SER A 300 1.10 -3.23 -0.31
N ALA A 301 2.04 -4.11 0.02
CA ALA A 301 3.45 -3.78 0.02
C ALA A 301 4.02 -3.61 -1.40
N THR A 302 3.39 -4.20 -2.42
CA THR A 302 3.94 -4.30 -3.78
C THR A 302 3.15 -3.53 -4.82
N GLU A 303 1.86 -3.24 -4.64
CA GLU A 303 1.01 -2.50 -5.60
C GLU A 303 1.53 -1.11 -5.97
N LYS A 304 2.41 -0.55 -5.14
CA LYS A 304 3.12 0.70 -5.37
C LYS A 304 4.36 0.57 -6.28
N ALA A 305 4.85 -0.63 -6.55
CA ALA A 305 6.01 -0.88 -7.42
C ALA A 305 5.60 -1.18 -8.87
N GLN A 306 4.36 -0.84 -9.25
CA GLN A 306 3.83 -1.18 -10.58
C GLN A 306 4.47 -0.34 -11.68
N GLN A 307 4.87 -1.01 -12.76
CA GLN A 307 5.28 -0.37 -14.00
C GLN A 307 4.12 -0.46 -15.01
N LEU A 308 3.26 0.55 -15.02
CA LEU A 308 2.12 0.59 -15.96
C LEU A 308 2.54 0.97 -17.39
N PHE A 309 3.69 1.63 -17.52
CA PHE A 309 4.16 2.20 -18.78
C PHE A 309 5.67 2.02 -18.91
N THR A 310 6.16 1.97 -20.13
CA THR A 310 7.59 1.91 -20.46
C THR A 310 7.93 2.88 -21.58
N CYS A 311 9.16 3.40 -21.57
CA CYS A 311 9.69 4.20 -22.67
C CYS A 311 11.03 3.63 -23.16
N SER A 312 11.42 3.97 -24.39
CA SER A 312 12.67 3.46 -24.99
C SER A 312 13.95 4.10 -24.42
N GLY A 313 13.81 5.23 -23.74
CA GLY A 313 14.92 5.91 -23.07
C GLY A 313 15.11 5.40 -21.63
N SER A 314 15.02 6.29 -20.65
CA SER A 314 15.26 5.93 -19.24
C SER A 314 13.97 5.81 -18.43
N ASN A 315 13.79 4.67 -17.77
CA ASN A 315 12.64 4.41 -16.91
C ASN A 315 13.07 4.52 -15.45
N HIS A 316 12.27 5.18 -14.62
CA HIS A 316 12.58 5.44 -13.22
C HIS A 316 11.41 5.12 -12.30
N ILE A 317 11.69 4.79 -11.03
CA ILE A 317 10.64 4.60 -10.03
C ILE A 317 11.01 5.16 -8.66
N VAL A 318 10.02 5.77 -8.01
CA VAL A 318 10.11 6.33 -6.67
C VAL A 318 9.10 5.60 -5.80
N ILE A 319 9.54 4.96 -4.72
CA ILE A 319 8.68 4.07 -3.92
C ILE A 319 8.69 4.49 -2.45
N GLY A 320 7.50 4.77 -1.89
CA GLY A 320 7.33 4.98 -0.46
C GLY A 320 7.21 3.66 0.31
N TYR A 321 7.75 3.55 1.52
CA TYR A 321 7.55 2.34 2.34
C TYR A 321 7.37 2.59 3.84
N TYR A 322 6.65 1.67 4.48
CA TYR A 322 6.26 1.75 5.90
C TYR A 322 7.32 1.22 6.85
N HIS A 323 7.70 -0.03 6.65
CA HIS A 323 8.54 -0.79 7.56
C HIS A 323 9.90 -1.01 6.91
N SER A 324 10.97 -0.76 7.67
CA SER A 324 12.34 -1.02 7.22
C SER A 324 12.48 -2.48 6.80
N GLY A 325 13.31 -2.74 5.80
CA GLY A 325 13.48 -4.03 5.16
C GLY A 325 12.70 -4.17 3.85
N TYR A 326 11.57 -3.48 3.66
CA TYR A 326 10.80 -3.55 2.40
C TYR A 326 11.47 -2.80 1.25
N GLU A 327 12.34 -1.83 1.52
CA GLU A 327 13.14 -1.17 0.49
C GLU A 327 14.00 -2.17 -0.31
N ILE A 328 14.46 -3.25 0.32
CA ILE A 328 15.32 -4.26 -0.31
C ILE A 328 14.57 -5.03 -1.43
N PRO A 329 13.45 -5.74 -1.16
CA PRO A 329 12.73 -6.45 -2.20
C PRO A 329 12.13 -5.50 -3.24
N LEU A 330 11.71 -4.28 -2.86
CA LEU A 330 11.15 -3.31 -3.80
C LEU A 330 12.20 -2.78 -4.80
N LEU A 331 13.41 -2.47 -4.32
CA LEU A 331 14.51 -2.07 -5.20
C LEU A 331 15.02 -3.24 -6.05
N LYS A 332 14.99 -4.47 -5.51
CA LYS A 332 15.33 -5.67 -6.27
C LYS A 332 14.35 -5.89 -7.42
N ILE A 333 13.04 -5.77 -7.16
CA ILE A 333 11.99 -5.79 -8.20
C ILE A 333 12.28 -4.72 -9.24
N ALA A 334 12.49 -3.46 -8.83
CA ALA A 334 12.72 -2.37 -9.77
C ALA A 334 13.92 -2.65 -10.70
N ARG A 335 14.98 -3.27 -10.17
CA ARG A 335 16.14 -3.67 -10.98
C ARG A 335 15.82 -4.82 -11.94
N GLU A 336 15.11 -5.86 -11.48
CA GLU A 336 14.72 -7.01 -12.31
C GLU A 336 13.71 -6.62 -13.40
N THR A 337 12.84 -5.66 -13.13
CA THR A 337 11.89 -5.08 -14.09
C THR A 337 12.58 -4.22 -15.17
N GLY A 338 13.82 -3.77 -14.93
CA GLY A 338 14.61 -3.02 -15.91
C GLY A 338 14.55 -1.50 -15.76
N PHE A 339 14.17 -0.97 -14.59
CA PHE A 339 14.28 0.47 -14.32
C PHE A 339 15.75 0.91 -14.38
N THR A 340 16.01 2.05 -15.03
CA THR A 340 17.34 2.69 -15.14
C THR A 340 17.79 3.25 -13.79
N SER A 341 16.90 3.86 -13.02
CA SER A 341 17.16 4.25 -11.64
C SER A 341 15.93 4.08 -10.76
N ALA A 342 16.14 3.80 -9.48
CA ALA A 342 15.05 3.65 -8.52
C ALA A 342 15.46 4.21 -7.17
N VAL A 343 14.49 4.76 -6.44
CA VAL A 343 14.68 5.20 -5.05
C VAL A 343 13.52 4.75 -4.18
N ALA A 344 13.84 4.09 -3.08
CA ALA A 344 12.91 3.77 -2.01
C ALA A 344 13.11 4.79 -0.88
N ILE A 345 12.05 5.49 -0.49
CA ILE A 345 12.08 6.57 0.49
C ILE A 345 11.19 6.20 1.67
N LYS A 346 11.74 6.30 2.88
CA LYS A 346 10.95 6.23 4.11
C LYS A 346 10.39 7.60 4.45
N GLY A 347 9.32 7.98 3.76
CA GLY A 347 8.63 9.23 3.98
C GLY A 347 7.63 9.16 5.13
N GLU A 348 6.98 10.29 5.38
CA GLU A 348 5.92 10.36 6.38
C GLU A 348 4.77 9.44 6.02
N GLU A 349 4.22 8.77 7.02
CA GLU A 349 3.08 7.88 6.84
C GLU A 349 3.33 6.75 5.83
N GLY A 350 4.60 6.41 5.58
CA GLY A 350 5.02 5.41 4.59
C GLY A 350 5.02 5.88 3.14
N THR A 351 4.76 7.16 2.89
CA THR A 351 4.84 7.78 1.55
C THR A 351 6.28 7.86 1.05
N SER A 352 6.48 8.28 -0.19
CA SER A 352 7.82 8.65 -0.69
C SER A 352 8.18 10.10 -0.38
N HIS A 353 7.42 10.78 0.48
CA HIS A 353 7.59 12.22 0.70
C HIS A 353 8.52 12.52 1.87
N PHE A 354 9.54 13.32 1.61
CA PHE A 354 10.42 13.87 2.62
C PHE A 354 9.64 14.78 3.59
N SER A 355 9.87 14.58 4.88
CA SER A 355 9.57 15.53 5.94
C SER A 355 10.49 16.73 5.84
N LEU A 356 9.99 17.93 6.15
CA LEU A 356 10.76 19.19 6.18
C LEU A 356 11.65 19.34 7.42
N ARG A 357 11.52 18.45 8.42
CA ARG A 357 12.41 18.41 9.59
C ARG A 357 13.33 17.20 9.58
N LEU A 358 14.43 17.32 10.33
CA LEU A 358 15.28 16.19 10.69
C LEU A 358 14.61 15.30 11.75
N GLY A 359 14.61 13.99 11.49
CA GLY A 359 14.24 12.95 12.46
C GLY A 359 15.43 12.46 13.28
N LYS A 360 15.20 11.49 14.18
CA LYS A 360 16.32 10.70 14.72
C LYS A 360 16.96 9.93 13.56
N PRO A 361 18.28 9.94 13.40
CA PRO A 361 18.97 9.28 12.28
C PRO A 361 18.72 7.77 12.26
N THR A 362 19.02 7.18 11.11
CA THR A 362 18.97 5.74 10.88
C THR A 362 19.96 5.03 11.80
N ASP A 363 19.55 3.89 12.33
CA ASP A 363 20.35 3.04 13.18
C ASP A 363 20.20 1.56 12.78
N LYS A 364 20.93 0.66 13.46
CA LYS A 364 20.92 -0.78 13.14
C LYS A 364 19.54 -1.45 13.23
N THR A 365 18.57 -0.82 13.89
CA THR A 365 17.24 -1.38 14.15
C THR A 365 16.13 -0.73 13.32
N ARG A 366 16.37 0.47 12.75
CA ARG A 366 15.37 1.20 11.99
C ARG A 366 15.97 2.22 11.02
N ASN A 367 15.35 2.31 9.84
CA ASN A 367 15.53 3.45 8.95
C ASN A 367 14.75 4.66 9.50
N ALA A 368 15.35 5.85 9.45
CA ALA A 368 14.73 7.12 9.83
C ALA A 368 13.68 7.57 8.83
N ILE A 369 12.81 8.51 9.25
CA ILE A 369 12.07 9.31 8.29
C ILE A 369 13.09 10.12 7.48
N ASN A 370 12.90 10.18 6.16
CA ASN A 370 13.81 10.70 5.14
C ASN A 370 15.00 9.80 4.77
N PHE A 371 15.08 8.58 5.31
CA PHE A 371 16.05 7.61 4.79
C PHE A 371 15.69 7.22 3.36
N SER A 372 16.67 7.25 2.48
CA SER A 372 16.55 6.91 1.07
C SER A 372 17.58 5.87 0.69
N GLN A 373 17.17 4.88 -0.08
CA GLN A 373 18.05 3.87 -0.66
C GLN A 373 17.67 3.66 -2.12
N GLY A 374 18.65 3.48 -2.99
CA GLY A 374 18.36 3.40 -4.41
C GLY A 374 19.55 3.00 -5.27
N PHE A 375 19.33 3.10 -6.57
CA PHE A 375 20.38 2.89 -7.55
C PHE A 375 20.21 3.80 -8.76
N ARG A 376 21.33 4.08 -9.44
CA ARG A 376 21.42 4.75 -10.75
C ARG A 376 22.29 3.87 -11.64
N ALA A 377 21.69 3.29 -12.68
CA ALA A 377 22.31 2.21 -13.45
C ALA A 377 22.88 1.13 -12.49
N HIS A 378 24.20 0.92 -12.50
CA HIS A 378 24.87 -0.07 -11.66
C HIS A 378 25.28 0.43 -10.27
N GLN A 379 25.23 1.74 -10.00
CA GLN A 379 25.66 2.32 -8.74
C GLN A 379 24.53 2.35 -7.71
N THR A 380 24.77 1.88 -6.50
CA THR A 380 23.82 1.92 -5.37
C THR A 380 24.18 3.01 -4.37
N TYR A 381 23.18 3.54 -3.67
CA TYR A 381 23.38 4.51 -2.58
C TYR A 381 22.36 4.29 -1.46
N ALA A 382 22.71 4.78 -0.26
CA ALA A 382 21.81 4.87 0.89
C ALA A 382 22.21 6.09 1.74
N CYS A 383 21.24 6.91 2.15
CA CYS A 383 21.50 8.10 2.95
C CYS A 383 20.28 8.57 3.75
N ASP A 384 20.54 9.22 4.88
CA ASP A 384 19.54 10.05 5.56
C ASP A 384 19.54 11.44 4.93
N ILE A 385 18.41 11.86 4.39
CA ILE A 385 18.24 13.22 3.87
C ILE A 385 17.91 14.18 5.02
N ASN A 386 18.84 15.10 5.31
CA ASN A 386 18.62 16.19 6.25
C ASN A 386 18.16 17.46 5.51
N PRO A 387 16.88 17.88 5.64
CA PRO A 387 16.36 19.06 4.94
C PRO A 387 17.13 20.35 5.23
N ALA A 388 17.73 20.49 6.43
CA ALA A 388 18.49 21.67 6.82
C ALA A 388 19.77 21.86 5.99
N THR A 389 20.37 20.78 5.46
CA THR A 389 21.52 20.85 4.53
C THR A 389 21.13 21.49 3.20
N TYR A 390 19.83 21.54 2.91
CA TYR A 390 19.25 22.07 1.68
C TYR A 390 18.50 23.40 1.90
N GLY A 391 18.70 24.04 3.07
CA GLY A 391 18.10 25.33 3.40
C GLY A 391 16.66 25.26 3.95
N PHE A 392 16.14 24.07 4.25
CA PHE A 392 14.80 23.90 4.83
C PHE A 392 14.91 23.71 6.35
N HIS A 393 14.75 24.82 7.10
CA HIS A 393 14.94 24.85 8.55
C HIS A 393 13.60 24.81 9.30
N TYR A 394 13.15 23.60 9.63
CA TYR A 394 11.91 23.38 10.38
C TYR A 394 12.17 22.61 11.69
N THR A 395 11.61 23.10 12.79
CA THR A 395 11.65 22.41 14.09
C THR A 395 10.62 21.27 14.16
N GLN A 396 9.46 21.48 13.53
CA GLN A 396 8.40 20.49 13.39
C GLN A 396 8.01 20.37 11.93
N ASN A 397 7.54 19.20 11.51
CA ASN A 397 7.03 19.08 10.16
C ASN A 397 5.62 19.69 10.11
N PRO A 398 5.39 20.73 9.30
CA PRO A 398 4.12 21.45 9.29
C PRO A 398 2.96 20.53 8.89
N ARG A 399 1.82 20.73 9.57
CA ARG A 399 0.55 20.06 9.26
C ARG A 399 -0.48 21.10 8.85
N PRO A 400 -1.33 20.78 7.88
CA PRO A 400 -2.48 21.63 7.59
C PRO A 400 -3.46 21.57 8.76
N ASN A 401 -4.23 22.65 8.97
CA ASN A 401 -5.23 22.72 10.02
C ASN A 401 -6.36 21.70 9.78
N THR A 402 -6.73 21.51 8.52
CA THR A 402 -7.71 20.53 8.08
C THR A 402 -7.05 19.51 7.16
N VAL A 403 -7.37 18.23 7.34
CA VAL A 403 -6.85 17.14 6.51
C VAL A 403 -7.99 16.60 5.66
N ASP A 404 -8.21 17.23 4.50
CA ASP A 404 -9.14 16.78 3.48
C ASP A 404 -8.61 17.11 2.07
N ALA A 405 -9.27 16.56 1.06
CA ALA A 405 -8.87 16.70 -0.33
C ALA A 405 -8.97 18.13 -0.86
N GLN A 406 -10.00 18.88 -0.45
CA GLN A 406 -10.23 20.26 -0.87
C GLN A 406 -9.12 21.18 -0.37
N THR A 407 -8.79 21.07 0.91
CA THR A 407 -7.68 21.80 1.54
C THR A 407 -6.36 21.49 0.85
N PHE A 408 -6.11 20.22 0.49
CA PHE A 408 -4.88 19.85 -0.22
C PHE A 408 -4.85 20.37 -1.66
N ALA A 409 -5.99 20.40 -2.35
CA ALA A 409 -6.12 21.00 -3.67
C ALA A 409 -5.77 22.50 -3.62
N GLU A 410 -6.38 23.25 -2.70
CA GLU A 410 -6.18 24.69 -2.52
C GLU A 410 -4.73 25.03 -2.15
N LEU A 411 -4.18 24.36 -1.15
CA LEU A 411 -2.81 24.57 -0.70
C LEU A 411 -1.78 24.30 -1.80
N GLY A 412 -1.98 23.24 -2.59
CA GLY A 412 -1.08 22.92 -3.69
C GLY A 412 -1.20 23.87 -4.87
N LEU A 413 -2.41 24.35 -5.20
CA LEU A 413 -2.61 25.40 -6.21
C LEU A 413 -1.95 26.72 -5.79
N ALA A 414 -2.12 27.14 -4.54
CA ALA A 414 -1.48 28.33 -3.99
C ALA A 414 0.04 28.24 -4.10
N ALA A 415 0.62 27.11 -3.66
CA ALA A 415 2.06 26.87 -3.76
C ALA A 415 2.56 26.86 -5.22
N LEU A 416 1.87 26.20 -6.15
CA LEU A 416 2.24 26.23 -7.57
C LEU A 416 2.05 27.60 -8.23
N SER A 417 1.27 28.50 -7.62
CA SER A 417 1.13 29.90 -8.03
C SER A 417 2.25 30.80 -7.48
N GLY A 418 3.23 30.23 -6.76
CA GLY A 418 4.37 30.95 -6.19
C GLY A 418 4.19 31.40 -4.74
N GLU A 419 3.06 31.08 -4.09
CA GLU A 419 2.85 31.41 -2.68
C GLU A 419 3.87 30.67 -1.80
N LYS A 420 4.73 31.43 -1.11
CA LYS A 420 5.79 30.87 -0.28
C LYS A 420 5.24 30.33 1.04
N GLY A 421 5.87 29.28 1.55
CA GLY A 421 5.54 28.69 2.84
C GLY A 421 5.81 27.20 2.90
N PRO A 422 5.35 26.51 3.96
CA PRO A 422 5.61 25.09 4.16
C PRO A 422 5.21 24.18 3.00
N VAL A 423 4.08 24.47 2.34
CA VAL A 423 3.58 23.63 1.24
C VAL A 423 4.46 23.79 0.01
N TYR A 424 4.82 25.03 -0.33
CA TYR A 424 5.80 25.34 -1.37
C TYR A 424 7.14 24.65 -1.10
N ASP A 425 7.68 24.80 0.10
CA ASP A 425 8.95 24.18 0.49
C ASP A 425 8.90 22.66 0.40
N ARG A 426 7.77 22.05 0.79
CA ARG A 426 7.57 20.61 0.71
C ARG A 426 7.54 20.14 -0.75
N ILE A 427 6.88 20.86 -1.64
CA ILE A 427 6.87 20.54 -3.08
C ILE A 427 8.30 20.67 -3.65
N VAL A 428 9.01 21.76 -3.34
CA VAL A 428 10.37 21.99 -3.81
C VAL A 428 11.33 20.90 -3.33
N LEU A 429 11.36 20.63 -2.02
CA LEU A 429 12.23 19.59 -1.44
C LEU A 429 11.98 18.22 -2.10
N ASN A 430 10.71 17.85 -2.26
CA ASN A 430 10.35 16.55 -2.79
C ASN A 430 10.65 16.39 -4.27
N ALA A 431 10.39 17.39 -5.11
CA ALA A 431 10.77 17.33 -6.52
C ALA A 431 12.29 17.34 -6.68
N ALA A 432 12.99 18.30 -6.08
CA ALA A 432 14.41 18.50 -6.26
C ALA A 432 15.25 17.31 -5.77
N LEU A 433 14.99 16.81 -4.57
CA LEU A 433 15.78 15.70 -4.03
C LEU A 433 15.44 14.37 -4.68
N THR A 434 14.19 14.17 -5.11
CA THR A 434 13.86 13.00 -5.93
C THR A 434 14.65 13.01 -7.23
N ASP A 435 14.70 14.15 -7.92
CA ASP A 435 15.37 14.27 -9.21
C ASP A 435 16.90 14.15 -9.08
N TYR A 436 17.49 14.70 -8.01
CA TYR A 436 18.89 14.46 -7.65
C TYR A 436 19.18 12.96 -7.42
N LEU A 437 18.36 12.29 -6.60
CA LEU A 437 18.54 10.87 -6.27
C LEU A 437 18.35 9.94 -7.49
N LEU A 438 17.48 10.32 -8.43
CA LEU A 438 17.29 9.62 -9.70
C LEU A 438 18.39 9.92 -10.73
N GLY A 439 19.17 11.00 -10.54
CA GLY A 439 20.28 11.38 -11.40
C GLY A 439 19.94 12.40 -12.50
N PHE A 440 18.78 13.05 -12.45
CA PHE A 440 18.42 14.14 -13.37
C PHE A 440 19.23 15.41 -13.14
N ASN A 441 19.75 15.58 -11.92
CA ASN A 441 20.60 16.70 -11.54
C ASN A 441 21.84 16.14 -10.80
N ALA A 442 23.02 16.65 -11.13
CA ALA A 442 24.26 16.25 -10.46
C ALA A 442 24.42 16.92 -9.08
N ASP A 443 23.97 18.17 -8.96
CA ASP A 443 23.96 18.94 -7.72
C ASP A 443 22.52 19.09 -7.20
N PRO A 444 22.22 18.76 -5.93
CA PRO A 444 20.91 18.98 -5.34
C PRO A 444 20.52 20.47 -5.26
N GLN A 445 21.47 21.40 -5.15
CA GLN A 445 21.17 22.84 -5.12
C GLN A 445 20.68 23.34 -6.48
N ASP A 446 21.27 22.87 -7.57
CA ASP A 446 20.78 23.15 -8.93
C ASP A 446 19.35 22.61 -9.12
N ALA A 447 19.09 21.41 -8.60
CA ALA A 447 17.73 20.83 -8.63
C ALA A 447 16.74 21.72 -7.86
N ILE A 448 17.10 22.21 -6.67
CA ILE A 448 16.26 23.11 -5.86
C ILE A 448 15.99 24.41 -6.61
N GLN A 449 17.03 25.02 -7.19
CA GLN A 449 16.91 26.27 -7.92
C GLN A 449 15.99 26.13 -9.16
N GLN A 450 16.21 25.10 -9.99
CA GLN A 450 15.36 24.83 -11.15
C GLN A 450 13.90 24.60 -10.77
N THR A 451 13.68 23.90 -9.66
CA THR A 451 12.35 23.60 -9.12
C THR A 451 11.65 24.87 -8.65
N ARG A 452 12.35 25.75 -7.92
CA ARG A 452 11.82 27.06 -7.50
C ARG A 452 11.48 27.93 -8.70
N GLU A 453 12.37 28.04 -9.68
CA GLU A 453 12.15 28.82 -10.90
C GLU A 453 10.93 28.33 -11.69
N ALA A 454 10.73 27.01 -11.82
CA ALA A 454 9.59 26.44 -12.52
C ALA A 454 8.24 26.68 -11.83
N ILE A 455 8.24 26.81 -10.50
CA ILE A 455 7.04 27.26 -9.76
C ILE A 455 6.86 28.77 -9.95
N ASP A 456 7.90 29.55 -9.67
CA ASP A 456 7.82 31.02 -9.58
C ASP A 456 7.51 31.69 -10.92
N ASN A 457 7.92 31.08 -12.04
CA ASN A 457 7.56 31.54 -13.38
C ASN A 457 6.25 30.95 -13.92
N GLY A 458 5.49 30.23 -13.09
CA GLY A 458 4.16 29.72 -13.40
C GLY A 458 4.11 28.50 -14.33
N ARG A 459 5.25 27.96 -14.78
CA ARG A 459 5.27 26.79 -15.66
C ARG A 459 4.63 25.56 -15.01
N ALA A 460 4.95 25.27 -13.75
CA ALA A 460 4.36 24.14 -13.03
C ALA A 460 2.84 24.20 -12.97
N LEU A 461 2.30 25.39 -12.68
CA LEU A 461 0.85 25.62 -12.67
C LEU A 461 0.22 25.49 -14.06
N LYS A 462 0.93 25.91 -15.12
CA LYS A 462 0.48 25.75 -16.52
C LYS A 462 0.27 24.27 -16.86
N HIS A 463 1.20 23.39 -16.50
CA HIS A 463 1.08 21.95 -16.72
C HIS A 463 -0.09 21.34 -15.95
N LEU A 464 -0.28 21.72 -14.68
CA LEU A 464 -1.44 21.26 -13.91
C LEU A 464 -2.75 21.71 -14.57
N ARG A 465 -2.86 22.99 -14.97
CA ARG A 465 -4.06 23.51 -15.64
C ARG A 465 -4.32 22.83 -16.99
N ALA A 466 -3.27 22.55 -17.76
CA ALA A 466 -3.39 21.80 -19.01
C ALA A 466 -3.98 20.41 -18.75
N TYR A 467 -3.48 19.69 -17.73
CA TYR A 467 -4.05 18.40 -17.33
C TYR A 467 -5.54 18.51 -16.95
N LEU A 468 -5.91 19.50 -16.12
CA LEU A 468 -7.29 19.70 -15.65
C LEU A 468 -8.26 20.10 -16.78
N SER A 469 -7.80 20.84 -17.79
CA SER A 469 -8.65 21.36 -18.87
C SER A 469 -9.17 20.30 -19.84
N HIS A 470 -8.51 19.15 -19.90
CA HIS A 470 -8.91 18.08 -20.80
C HIS A 470 -9.73 17.04 -20.03
N THR A 471 -10.96 17.43 -19.71
CA THR A 471 -11.95 16.56 -19.05
C THR A 471 -12.48 15.48 -19.98
#